data_AF-A0A4V1RGR5-F1
#
_entry.id   AF-A0A4V1RGR5-F1
#
_cell.length_a   1.000
_cell.length_b   1.000
_cell.length_c   1.000
_cell.angle_alpha   90.00
_cell.angle_beta   90.00
_cell.angle_gamma   90.00
#
_symmetry.space_group_name_H-M   'P 1'
#
loop_
_entity.id
_entity.type
_entity.pdbx_description
1 polymer ?
#
loop_
_entity_poly.entity_id
_entity_poly.type
_entity_poly.pdbx_seq_one_letter_code
_entity_poly.pdbx_strand_id
1 'polypeptide(L)'
;MEITNPILTGFNPDPSLCRQGEDYYIATSTFEWFPGVRIYHSRDLKNWSLVSTPLDRVSMLDMKGNPDSGGIWAPCLSYADGKFWLLYTDVKIVDSPWKNGRNFLVTAPSIEGPWSEPIPMGNGGFDPSLFHDDDGRKYYLYRPWGPRHHSNPHNTIVMQAFDPQTGTLSPERKTLFTGTPLCYTEGAHLYRHAGWYYLMVAEGGTSYEHAVVVLRSKTIDGPYELHPDVTMMTSWHLPENPLQKSGHGSLLQTHTGEWYMAYLTSRPLRLPGVPLLASGGRGYCPLGRETGIARIEWRDGWPYVEGGKHAQLTVKGPQMAEQPASIQGNWRDDFDGSTLDPELQTLRIPFDDTLGSLTARPGYLRLYGNDSLNSTFTQSTVARRWQHFAFRAETRMQFSPVHFQQSAGLTCYYNSKNWSYCFVDYEEGQGRTIKVIQLDHNVPSWPLHEQPIPVPEHAESVWLRVDVDTLVYRYSYSFDGETWHTVPVTYEAWKLSDDYIGGRGFFTGAFVGLHCEDISGDGCHADFDYFTYEPV
;
A
#
# COMPACT_ATOMS: atom_id res chain seq x y z
N MET A 1 23.83 -2.93 -15.97
CA MET A 1 22.99 -2.66 -14.79
C MET A 1 22.07 -3.85 -14.55
N GLU A 2 21.91 -4.23 -13.30
CA GLU A 2 21.02 -5.29 -12.85
C GLU A 2 20.02 -4.71 -11.84
N ILE A 3 18.75 -5.10 -11.95
CA ILE A 3 17.66 -4.67 -11.07
C ILE A 3 17.37 -5.82 -10.09
N THR A 4 17.23 -5.49 -8.80
CA THR A 4 16.81 -6.43 -7.76
C THR A 4 15.38 -6.11 -7.35
N ASN A 5 14.50 -7.11 -7.43
CA ASN A 5 13.13 -7.04 -6.98
C ASN A 5 12.99 -7.45 -5.50
N PRO A 6 12.00 -6.90 -4.79
CA PRO A 6 11.07 -5.84 -5.22
C PRO A 6 11.77 -4.48 -5.37
N ILE A 7 11.41 -3.70 -6.39
CA ILE A 7 11.92 -2.34 -6.61
C ILE A 7 11.27 -1.31 -5.67
N LEU A 8 10.06 -1.60 -5.17
CA LEU A 8 9.42 -0.87 -4.08
C LEU A 8 9.04 -1.88 -3.00
N THR A 9 9.74 -1.86 -1.87
CA THR A 9 9.54 -2.80 -0.76
C THR A 9 8.45 -2.34 0.21
N GLY A 10 7.90 -3.27 0.98
CA GLY A 10 6.75 -3.00 1.85
C GLY A 10 5.47 -2.77 1.05
N PHE A 11 4.44 -2.27 1.74
CA PHE A 11 3.11 -2.04 1.18
C PHE A 11 3.11 -1.02 0.01
N ASN A 12 3.27 -1.52 -1.21
CA ASN A 12 3.31 -0.79 -2.47
C ASN A 12 2.70 -1.66 -3.59
N PRO A 13 1.37 -1.88 -3.58
CA PRO A 13 0.69 -2.78 -4.50
C PRO A 13 0.18 -2.08 -5.77
N ASP A 14 -0.37 -2.90 -6.66
CA ASP A 14 -1.14 -2.50 -7.83
C ASP A 14 -0.41 -1.43 -8.69
N PRO A 15 0.85 -1.69 -9.12
CA PRO A 15 1.69 -0.67 -9.73
C PRO A 15 1.19 -0.28 -11.12
N SER A 16 0.92 1.02 -11.31
CA SER A 16 0.63 1.62 -12.61
C SER A 16 1.85 2.38 -13.14
N LEU A 17 2.54 1.76 -14.09
CA LEU A 17 3.75 2.25 -14.71
C LEU A 17 3.45 3.25 -15.84
N CYS A 18 4.08 4.41 -15.78
CA CYS A 18 3.90 5.52 -16.70
C CYS A 18 5.26 6.07 -17.16
N ARG A 19 5.33 6.69 -18.33
CA ARG A 19 6.52 7.38 -18.84
C ARG A 19 6.18 8.75 -19.41
N GLN A 20 6.98 9.75 -19.04
CA GLN A 20 7.03 11.07 -19.65
C GLN A 20 8.46 11.29 -20.18
N GLY A 21 8.66 11.21 -21.50
CA GLY A 21 10.02 11.35 -22.06
C GLY A 21 10.96 10.27 -21.53
N GLU A 22 11.97 10.65 -20.75
CA GLU A 22 12.95 9.76 -20.12
C GLU A 22 12.66 9.50 -18.63
N ASP A 23 11.57 10.05 -18.10
CA ASP A 23 11.15 9.92 -16.72
C ASP A 23 10.08 8.84 -16.59
N TYR A 24 10.24 7.97 -15.59
CA TYR A 24 9.38 6.83 -15.33
C TYR A 24 8.70 6.99 -13.98
N TYR A 25 7.42 6.69 -13.93
CA TYR A 25 6.62 6.83 -12.71
C TYR A 25 5.85 5.55 -12.40
N ILE A 26 5.72 5.21 -11.12
CA ILE A 26 4.84 4.14 -10.65
C ILE A 26 3.89 4.72 -9.63
N ALA A 27 2.58 4.63 -9.89
CA ALA A 27 1.55 4.88 -8.89
C ALA A 27 1.15 3.56 -8.20
N THR A 28 1.03 3.57 -6.87
CA THR A 28 0.59 2.41 -6.07
C THR A 28 -0.63 2.74 -5.22
N SER A 29 -1.46 1.74 -4.94
CA SER A 29 -2.62 1.86 -4.05
C SER A 29 -2.22 2.16 -2.60
N THR A 30 -3.09 2.86 -1.87
CA THR A 30 -2.84 3.27 -0.46
C THR A 30 -3.96 2.87 0.49
N PHE A 31 -5.07 2.36 -0.01
CA PHE A 31 -6.26 1.98 0.76
C PHE A 31 -6.69 3.07 1.74
N GLU A 32 -6.79 2.76 3.03
CA GLU A 32 -7.18 3.69 4.08
C GLU A 32 -6.06 4.64 4.53
N TRP A 33 -4.84 4.53 4.00
CA TRP A 33 -3.73 5.41 4.37
C TRP A 33 -3.76 6.72 3.58
N PHE A 34 -3.60 7.82 4.30
CA PHE A 34 -3.65 9.19 3.79
C PHE A 34 -2.28 9.87 3.96
N PRO A 35 -1.81 10.69 3.00
CA PRO A 35 -2.40 11.03 1.69
C PRO A 35 -2.56 9.84 0.75
N GLY A 36 -3.53 9.92 -0.16
CA GLY A 36 -3.87 8.83 -1.07
C GLY A 36 -3.04 8.79 -2.35
N VAL A 37 -2.77 7.57 -2.84
CA VAL A 37 -1.87 7.24 -3.96
C VAL A 37 -0.43 7.68 -3.70
N ARG A 38 0.52 6.74 -3.78
CA ARG A 38 1.97 7.07 -3.75
C ARG A 38 2.54 6.97 -5.15
N ILE A 39 3.29 7.98 -5.57
CA ILE A 39 3.94 8.02 -6.88
C ILE A 39 5.45 8.07 -6.71
N TYR A 40 6.11 7.07 -7.28
CA TYR A 40 7.56 6.95 -7.32
C TYR A 40 8.10 7.35 -8.69
N HIS A 41 9.30 7.91 -8.73
CA HIS A 41 10.01 8.32 -9.95
C HIS A 41 11.33 7.56 -10.10
N SER A 42 11.69 7.28 -11.35
CA SER A 42 12.98 6.72 -11.74
C SER A 42 13.39 7.21 -13.12
N ARG A 43 14.69 7.18 -13.43
CA ARG A 43 15.23 7.37 -14.80
C ARG A 43 15.95 6.14 -15.35
N ASP A 44 16.04 5.07 -14.56
CA ASP A 44 16.78 3.85 -14.92
C ASP A 44 15.99 2.55 -14.63
N LEU A 45 14.74 2.67 -14.14
CA LEU A 45 13.87 1.58 -13.69
C LEU A 45 14.40 0.75 -12.51
N LYS A 46 15.57 1.11 -11.97
CA LYS A 46 16.24 0.44 -10.87
C LYS A 46 16.06 1.21 -9.57
N ASN A 47 16.40 2.49 -9.60
CA ASN A 47 16.44 3.35 -8.43
C ASN A 47 15.17 4.21 -8.42
N TRP A 48 14.39 4.09 -7.35
CA TRP A 48 13.07 4.71 -7.24
C TRP A 48 12.98 5.58 -5.99
N SER A 49 12.46 6.80 -6.12
CA SER A 49 12.19 7.70 -5.00
C SER A 49 10.72 8.11 -5.01
N LEU A 50 10.10 8.21 -3.83
CA LEU A 50 8.78 8.81 -3.71
C LEU A 50 8.87 10.30 -4.06
N VAL A 51 7.99 10.77 -4.94
CA VAL A 51 7.98 12.17 -5.40
C VAL A 51 6.64 12.87 -5.22
N SER A 52 5.54 12.13 -5.06
CA SER A 52 4.22 12.74 -4.97
C SER A 52 3.20 11.83 -4.27
N THR A 53 2.27 12.46 -3.55
CA THR A 53 1.08 11.83 -2.99
C THR A 53 -0.16 12.67 -3.34
N PRO A 54 -0.73 12.51 -4.55
CA PRO A 54 -1.66 13.48 -5.14
C PRO A 54 -2.94 13.76 -4.36
N LEU A 55 -3.46 12.78 -3.61
CA LEU A 55 -4.75 12.89 -2.93
C LEU A 55 -4.54 13.34 -1.49
N ASP A 56 -4.15 14.60 -1.34
CA ASP A 56 -3.63 15.21 -0.10
C ASP A 56 -4.65 16.08 0.66
N ARG A 57 -5.88 16.19 0.15
CA ARG A 57 -6.95 16.96 0.79
C ARG A 57 -8.31 16.28 0.72
N VAL A 58 -9.18 16.63 1.65
CA VAL A 58 -10.53 16.07 1.79
C VAL A 58 -11.38 16.26 0.53
N SER A 59 -11.23 17.36 -0.22
CA SER A 59 -12.00 17.56 -1.47
C SER A 59 -11.65 16.55 -2.57
N MET A 60 -10.46 15.95 -2.51
CA MET A 60 -10.05 14.86 -3.38
C MET A 60 -10.40 13.48 -2.81
N LEU A 61 -10.26 13.32 -1.50
CA LEU A 61 -10.35 12.03 -0.84
C LEU A 61 -10.86 12.16 0.60
N ASP A 62 -12.13 11.80 0.80
CA ASP A 62 -12.75 11.70 2.13
C ASP A 62 -12.94 10.23 2.51
N MET A 63 -12.06 9.71 3.37
CA MET A 63 -12.07 8.31 3.82
C MET A 63 -12.49 8.13 5.28
N LYS A 64 -12.95 9.18 5.96
CA LYS A 64 -13.39 9.04 7.35
C LYS A 64 -14.54 8.02 7.43
N GLY A 65 -14.37 6.99 8.26
CA GLY A 65 -15.32 5.88 8.38
C GLY A 65 -15.18 4.78 7.32
N ASN A 66 -14.21 4.86 6.40
CA ASN A 66 -13.98 3.79 5.43
C ASN A 66 -13.62 2.47 6.15
N PRO A 67 -14.06 1.31 5.61
CA PRO A 67 -13.63 0.02 6.14
C PRO A 67 -12.11 -0.15 6.00
N ASP A 68 -11.53 -1.03 6.81
CA ASP A 68 -10.15 -1.46 6.61
C ASP A 68 -9.97 -2.07 5.22
N SER A 69 -8.84 -1.78 4.57
CA SER A 69 -8.58 -2.08 3.15
C SER A 69 -9.64 -1.55 2.18
N GLY A 70 -10.45 -0.57 2.59
CA GLY A 70 -11.28 0.26 1.72
C GLY A 70 -10.46 1.40 1.10
N GLY A 71 -11.09 2.51 0.76
CA GLY A 71 -10.37 3.68 0.24
C GLY A 71 -9.69 3.39 -1.10
N ILE A 72 -8.44 3.84 -1.24
CA ILE A 72 -7.69 3.86 -2.51
C ILE A 72 -7.27 2.46 -2.96
N TRP A 73 -8.06 1.87 -3.85
CA TRP A 73 -7.68 0.67 -4.60
C TRP A 73 -6.83 1.02 -5.83
N ALA A 74 -6.51 0.04 -6.67
CA ALA A 74 -5.58 0.15 -7.80
C ALA A 74 -5.76 1.45 -8.61
N PRO A 75 -4.74 2.33 -8.62
CA PRO A 75 -4.76 3.54 -9.43
C PRO A 75 -4.34 3.23 -10.88
N CYS A 76 -4.68 4.14 -11.80
CA CYS A 76 -4.07 4.16 -13.13
C CYS A 76 -3.48 5.54 -13.41
N LEU A 77 -2.16 5.59 -13.56
CA LEU A 77 -1.40 6.77 -13.93
C LEU A 77 -1.04 6.68 -15.42
N SER A 78 -1.36 7.73 -16.17
CA SER A 78 -1.05 7.85 -17.59
C SER A 78 -0.61 9.27 -17.94
N TYR A 79 0.15 9.40 -19.02
CA TYR A 79 0.63 10.69 -19.52
C TYR A 79 0.24 10.84 -20.99
N ALA A 80 -0.52 11.88 -21.30
CA ALA A 80 -0.94 12.22 -22.65
C ALA A 80 -1.36 13.69 -22.72
N ASP A 81 -1.28 14.29 -23.90
CA ASP A 81 -1.66 15.69 -24.14
C ASP A 81 -0.95 16.69 -23.22
N GLY A 82 0.32 16.41 -22.91
CA GLY A 82 1.17 17.29 -22.10
C GLY A 82 0.88 17.26 -20.59
N LYS A 83 0.05 16.34 -20.10
CA LYS A 83 -0.33 16.26 -18.68
C LYS A 83 -0.47 14.82 -18.18
N PHE A 84 -0.42 14.67 -16.86
CA PHE A 84 -0.74 13.43 -16.16
C PHE A 84 -2.25 13.29 -15.97
N TRP A 85 -2.72 12.05 -16.04
CA TRP A 85 -4.08 11.62 -15.78
C TRP A 85 -4.02 10.49 -14.74
N LEU A 86 -4.67 10.69 -13.60
CA LEU A 86 -4.73 9.72 -12.53
C LEU A 86 -6.18 9.32 -12.29
N LEU A 87 -6.49 8.05 -12.58
CA LEU A 87 -7.70 7.41 -12.11
C LEU A 87 -7.45 6.75 -10.76
N TYR A 88 -8.41 6.88 -9.85
CA TYR A 88 -8.38 6.20 -8.56
C TYR A 88 -9.80 5.78 -8.16
N THR A 89 -9.87 4.84 -7.22
CA THR A 89 -11.13 4.34 -6.66
C THR A 89 -11.15 4.53 -5.17
N ASP A 90 -12.20 5.13 -4.62
CA ASP A 90 -12.52 5.11 -3.20
C ASP A 90 -13.57 4.03 -2.92
N VAL A 91 -13.14 2.91 -2.35
CA VAL A 91 -13.98 1.75 -2.03
C VAL A 91 -14.58 1.88 -0.65
N LYS A 92 -15.92 2.03 -0.61
CA LYS A 92 -16.68 2.20 0.64
C LYS A 92 -17.15 0.89 1.27
N ILE A 93 -17.20 -0.19 0.51
CA ILE A 93 -17.66 -1.51 0.98
C ILE A 93 -16.73 -2.58 0.41
N VAL A 94 -16.14 -3.39 1.28
CA VAL A 94 -15.16 -4.42 0.91
C VAL A 94 -15.68 -5.84 1.12
N ASP A 95 -16.35 -6.06 2.26
CA ASP A 95 -16.81 -7.37 2.72
C ASP A 95 -18.34 -7.48 2.73
N SER A 96 -18.92 -7.46 1.53
CA SER A 96 -20.36 -7.53 1.29
C SER A 96 -20.62 -8.02 -0.13
N PRO A 97 -21.86 -8.42 -0.50
CA PRO A 97 -22.17 -8.75 -1.89
C PRO A 97 -21.87 -7.62 -2.88
N TRP A 98 -21.95 -6.37 -2.42
CA TRP A 98 -21.52 -5.20 -3.19
C TRP A 98 -20.10 -4.79 -2.81
N LYS A 99 -19.35 -4.34 -3.81
CA LYS A 99 -18.11 -3.56 -3.66
C LYS A 99 -18.36 -2.19 -4.27
N ASN A 100 -18.74 -1.22 -3.44
CA ASN A 100 -19.04 0.13 -3.87
C ASN A 100 -17.74 0.91 -4.08
N GLY A 101 -17.13 0.75 -5.24
CA GLY A 101 -15.97 1.53 -5.69
C GLY A 101 -16.41 2.79 -6.43
N ARG A 102 -16.14 3.95 -5.87
CA ARG A 102 -16.36 5.26 -6.52
C ARG A 102 -15.10 5.63 -7.28
N ASN A 103 -15.19 5.66 -8.60
CA ASN A 103 -14.04 5.98 -9.45
C ASN A 103 -14.00 7.48 -9.74
N PHE A 104 -12.80 8.05 -9.77
CA PHE A 104 -12.56 9.46 -10.01
C PHE A 104 -11.36 9.64 -10.94
N LEU A 105 -11.36 10.75 -11.68
CA LEU A 105 -10.24 11.20 -12.50
C LEU A 105 -9.74 12.56 -11.99
N VAL A 106 -8.43 12.69 -11.82
CA VAL A 106 -7.74 13.99 -11.64
C VAL A 106 -6.63 14.13 -12.67
N THR A 107 -6.26 15.38 -12.99
CA THR A 107 -5.18 15.66 -13.94
C THR A 107 -4.23 16.72 -13.39
N ALA A 108 -2.97 16.68 -13.83
CA ALA A 108 -1.96 17.67 -13.43
C ALA A 108 -0.93 17.90 -14.55
N PRO A 109 -0.41 19.14 -14.71
CA PRO A 109 0.64 19.43 -15.68
C PRO A 109 2.01 18.85 -15.30
N SER A 110 2.23 18.59 -14.00
CA SER A 110 3.42 17.94 -13.44
C SER A 110 3.01 16.90 -12.40
N ILE A 111 3.89 15.97 -12.05
CA ILE A 111 3.56 14.88 -11.12
C ILE A 111 3.36 15.39 -9.68
N GLU A 112 4.03 16.48 -9.34
CA GLU A 112 3.93 17.23 -8.09
C GLU A 112 2.65 18.10 -8.05
N GLY A 113 1.92 18.19 -9.16
CA GLY A 113 0.66 18.94 -9.26
C GLY A 113 0.80 20.30 -9.96
N PRO A 114 -0.08 21.27 -9.65
CA PRO A 114 -1.30 21.06 -8.86
C PRO A 114 -2.25 20.09 -9.55
N TRP A 115 -2.83 19.17 -8.79
CA TRP A 115 -3.84 18.23 -9.26
C TRP A 115 -5.23 18.87 -9.24
N SER A 116 -6.00 18.66 -10.31
CA SER A 116 -7.36 19.21 -10.47
C SER A 116 -8.34 18.64 -9.44
N GLU A 117 -9.50 19.31 -9.26
CA GLU A 117 -10.63 18.68 -8.54
C GLU A 117 -11.07 17.38 -9.26
N PRO A 118 -11.61 16.40 -8.52
CA PRO A 118 -11.93 15.09 -9.05
C PRO A 118 -13.19 15.11 -9.93
N ILE A 119 -13.07 14.47 -11.10
CA ILE A 119 -14.18 14.22 -12.02
C ILE A 119 -14.76 12.83 -11.69
N PRO A 120 -16.05 12.70 -11.33
CA PRO A 120 -16.65 11.40 -11.05
C PRO A 120 -16.75 10.51 -12.30
N MET A 121 -16.26 9.28 -12.20
CA MET A 121 -16.23 8.27 -13.28
C MET A 121 -17.19 7.09 -13.04
N GLY A 122 -18.07 7.21 -12.04
CA GLY A 122 -19.11 6.24 -11.71
C GLY A 122 -18.75 5.26 -10.59
N ASN A 123 -19.76 4.54 -10.10
CA ASN A 123 -19.70 3.80 -8.82
C ASN A 123 -19.83 2.27 -8.97
N GLY A 124 -19.73 1.77 -10.20
CA GLY A 124 -20.17 0.42 -10.55
C GLY A 124 -19.10 -0.66 -10.47
N GLY A 125 -17.91 -0.38 -9.94
CA GLY A 125 -16.75 -1.27 -10.04
C GLY A 125 -15.45 -0.61 -9.62
N PHE A 126 -14.34 -1.29 -9.88
CA PHE A 126 -12.99 -0.87 -9.48
C PHE A 126 -11.98 -1.24 -10.58
N ASP A 127 -10.71 -0.98 -10.31
CA ASP A 127 -9.57 -1.02 -11.25
C ASP A 127 -9.80 -0.16 -12.50
N PRO A 128 -10.09 1.15 -12.32
CA PRO A 128 -10.28 2.07 -13.42
C PRO A 128 -8.94 2.29 -14.16
N SER A 129 -8.95 2.18 -15.48
CA SER A 129 -7.81 2.50 -16.32
C SER A 129 -8.21 3.41 -17.47
N LEU A 130 -7.30 4.31 -17.87
CA LEU A 130 -7.51 5.21 -19.01
C LEU A 130 -6.54 4.85 -20.12
N PHE A 131 -7.09 4.55 -21.29
CA PHE A 131 -6.32 4.33 -22.51
C PHE A 131 -6.43 5.55 -23.41
N HIS A 132 -5.28 5.99 -23.93
CA HIS A 132 -5.17 7.06 -24.90
C HIS A 132 -4.82 6.45 -26.26
N ASP A 133 -5.72 6.54 -27.22
CA ASP A 133 -5.49 6.01 -28.56
C ASP A 133 -4.74 7.04 -29.43
N ASP A 134 -4.03 6.56 -30.45
CA ASP A 134 -3.20 7.38 -31.34
C ASP A 134 -4.03 8.39 -32.16
N ASP A 135 -5.33 8.15 -32.29
CA ASP A 135 -6.27 9.06 -32.97
C ASP A 135 -6.86 10.15 -32.06
N GLY A 136 -6.38 10.22 -30.81
CA GLY A 136 -6.80 11.20 -29.81
C GLY A 136 -8.02 10.81 -28.98
N ARG A 137 -8.70 9.69 -29.31
CA ARG A 137 -9.81 9.18 -28.50
C ARG A 137 -9.30 8.60 -27.18
N LYS A 138 -10.14 8.68 -26.14
CA LYS A 138 -9.84 8.17 -24.81
C LYS A 138 -10.88 7.14 -24.40
N TYR A 139 -10.41 6.07 -23.77
CA TYR A 139 -11.25 4.94 -23.39
C TYR A 139 -11.02 4.58 -21.93
N TYR A 140 -12.11 4.54 -21.18
CA TYR A 140 -12.15 4.15 -19.79
C TYR A 140 -12.45 2.66 -19.70
N LEU A 141 -11.60 1.92 -18.97
CA LEU A 141 -11.77 0.52 -18.65
C LEU A 141 -12.00 0.35 -17.17
N TYR A 142 -12.81 -0.62 -16.79
CA TYR A 142 -12.98 -1.01 -15.39
C TYR A 142 -13.56 -2.42 -15.28
N ARG A 143 -13.46 -3.00 -14.09
CA ARG A 143 -14.19 -4.22 -13.71
C ARG A 143 -15.53 -3.84 -13.09
N PRO A 144 -16.67 -4.00 -13.79
CA PRO A 144 -17.97 -3.86 -13.16
C PRO A 144 -18.17 -4.90 -12.05
N TRP A 145 -18.83 -4.45 -10.98
CA TRP A 145 -19.20 -5.26 -9.84
C TRP A 145 -20.71 -5.13 -9.55
N GLY A 146 -21.25 -6.20 -8.97
CA GLY A 146 -22.64 -6.33 -8.59
C GLY A 146 -22.82 -7.62 -7.76
N PRO A 147 -23.97 -7.81 -7.10
CA PRO A 147 -24.13 -8.83 -6.07
C PRO A 147 -23.87 -10.26 -6.56
N ARG A 148 -24.11 -10.56 -7.84
CA ARG A 148 -23.81 -11.87 -8.44
C ARG A 148 -22.33 -12.26 -8.33
N HIS A 149 -21.43 -11.28 -8.38
CA HIS A 149 -19.98 -11.51 -8.41
C HIS A 149 -19.41 -11.86 -7.02
N HIS A 150 -20.21 -11.71 -5.97
CA HIS A 150 -19.82 -12.16 -4.64
C HIS A 150 -19.73 -13.68 -4.52
N SER A 151 -20.61 -14.37 -5.24
CA SER A 151 -20.72 -15.84 -5.25
C SER A 151 -20.23 -16.46 -6.56
N ASN A 152 -19.97 -15.65 -7.58
CA ASN A 152 -19.43 -16.08 -8.86
C ASN A 152 -18.10 -15.35 -9.14
N PRO A 153 -16.97 -16.06 -9.16
CA PRO A 153 -15.66 -15.45 -9.38
C PRO A 153 -15.42 -15.06 -10.85
N HIS A 154 -16.32 -15.40 -11.79
CA HIS A 154 -16.22 -14.93 -13.16
C HIS A 154 -16.58 -13.45 -13.28
N ASN A 155 -15.68 -12.67 -13.87
CA ASN A 155 -15.82 -11.24 -14.06
C ASN A 155 -15.62 -10.83 -15.51
N THR A 156 -16.00 -9.61 -15.81
CA THR A 156 -15.90 -9.03 -17.14
C THR A 156 -15.09 -7.75 -17.08
N ILE A 157 -14.38 -7.43 -18.15
CA ILE A 157 -13.81 -6.10 -18.38
C ILE A 157 -14.71 -5.34 -19.36
N VAL A 158 -15.06 -4.12 -18.98
CA VAL A 158 -15.91 -3.23 -19.76
C VAL A 158 -15.14 -1.98 -20.16
N MET A 159 -15.39 -1.51 -21.37
CA MET A 159 -14.88 -0.26 -21.92
C MET A 159 -16.02 0.72 -22.22
N GLN A 160 -15.76 2.00 -21.96
CA GLN A 160 -16.60 3.14 -22.34
C GLN A 160 -15.72 4.22 -23.00
N ALA A 161 -16.24 4.92 -23.99
CA ALA A 161 -15.55 6.11 -24.52
C ALA A 161 -15.60 7.24 -23.47
N PHE A 162 -14.51 7.97 -23.31
CA PHE A 162 -14.39 9.13 -22.45
C PHE A 162 -14.19 10.40 -23.28
N ASP A 163 -15.01 11.41 -23.05
CA ASP A 163 -14.86 12.72 -23.67
C ASP A 163 -14.12 13.67 -22.72
N PRO A 164 -12.86 14.03 -23.02
CA PRO A 164 -12.06 14.91 -22.18
C PRO A 164 -12.52 16.38 -22.20
N GLN A 165 -13.34 16.80 -23.17
CA GLN A 165 -13.86 18.18 -23.24
C GLN A 165 -15.02 18.38 -22.25
N THR A 166 -15.88 17.38 -22.12
CA THR A 166 -17.04 17.42 -21.22
C THR A 166 -16.76 16.76 -19.87
N GLY A 167 -15.72 15.92 -19.77
CA GLY A 167 -15.43 15.14 -18.58
C GLY A 167 -16.43 14.01 -18.35
N THR A 168 -17.01 13.45 -19.41
CA THR A 168 -18.09 12.45 -19.30
C THR A 168 -17.78 11.13 -19.99
N LEU A 169 -18.39 10.07 -19.48
CA LEU A 169 -18.36 8.73 -20.08
C LEU A 169 -19.58 8.52 -20.97
N SER A 170 -19.37 7.92 -22.14
CA SER A 170 -20.46 7.42 -22.98
C SER A 170 -21.32 6.43 -22.20
N PRO A 171 -22.67 6.47 -22.31
CA PRO A 171 -23.53 5.49 -21.65
C PRO A 171 -23.38 4.06 -22.21
N GLU A 172 -22.86 3.93 -23.44
CA GLU A 172 -22.63 2.65 -24.09
C GLU A 172 -21.44 1.91 -23.46
N ARG A 173 -21.67 0.64 -23.13
CA ARG A 173 -20.66 -0.25 -22.54
C ARG A 173 -20.35 -1.37 -23.50
N LYS A 174 -19.06 -1.58 -23.77
CA LYS A 174 -18.56 -2.73 -24.54
C LYS A 174 -17.84 -3.69 -23.62
N THR A 175 -18.32 -4.92 -23.52
CA THR A 175 -17.58 -6.00 -22.84
C THR A 175 -16.43 -6.45 -23.72
N LEU A 176 -15.19 -6.28 -23.27
CA LEU A 176 -14.00 -6.67 -24.01
C LEU A 176 -13.59 -8.11 -23.71
N PHE A 177 -13.77 -8.55 -22.47
CA PHE A 177 -13.31 -9.85 -21.99
C PHE A 177 -14.18 -10.37 -20.84
N THR A 178 -14.35 -11.69 -20.77
CA THR A 178 -15.18 -12.39 -19.77
C THR A 178 -14.37 -13.32 -18.86
N GLY A 179 -13.04 -13.20 -18.91
CA GLY A 179 -12.13 -14.00 -18.11
C GLY A 179 -11.76 -15.36 -18.72
N THR A 180 -10.74 -15.97 -18.12
CA THR A 180 -10.36 -17.37 -18.34
C THR A 180 -10.88 -18.24 -17.18
N PRO A 181 -10.62 -19.58 -17.18
CA PRO A 181 -10.87 -20.42 -16.01
C PRO A 181 -10.16 -19.98 -14.72
N LEU A 182 -9.13 -19.13 -14.78
CA LEU A 182 -8.48 -18.56 -13.58
C LEU A 182 -9.42 -17.64 -12.78
N CYS A 183 -10.45 -17.08 -13.41
CA CYS A 183 -11.43 -16.18 -12.79
C CYS A 183 -10.80 -14.91 -12.19
N TYR A 184 -11.59 -14.13 -11.45
CA TYR A 184 -11.18 -12.88 -10.79
C TYR A 184 -10.57 -11.85 -11.76
N THR A 185 -11.05 -11.82 -13.00
CA THR A 185 -10.57 -10.90 -14.04
C THR A 185 -10.73 -9.44 -13.63
N GLU A 186 -9.60 -8.75 -13.50
CA GLU A 186 -9.47 -7.38 -12.97
C GLU A 186 -8.22 -6.67 -13.53
N GLY A 187 -7.83 -5.51 -13.00
CA GLY A 187 -6.57 -4.83 -13.34
C GLY A 187 -6.34 -4.59 -14.83
N ALA A 188 -7.36 -4.10 -15.54
CA ALA A 188 -7.35 -4.07 -17.00
C ALA A 188 -6.61 -2.85 -17.57
N HIS A 189 -5.62 -3.09 -18.43
CA HIS A 189 -4.92 -2.04 -19.18
C HIS A 189 -4.90 -2.35 -20.68
N LEU A 190 -5.09 -1.31 -21.50
CA LEU A 190 -4.96 -1.40 -22.96
C LEU A 190 -3.64 -0.78 -23.43
N TYR A 191 -3.03 -1.43 -24.42
CA TYR A 191 -1.81 -0.96 -25.08
C TYR A 191 -1.98 -1.08 -26.59
N ARG A 192 -1.35 -0.17 -27.34
CA ARG A 192 -1.25 -0.29 -28.80
C ARG A 192 0.19 -0.61 -29.19
N HIS A 193 0.39 -1.71 -29.91
CA HIS A 193 1.72 -2.11 -30.38
C HIS A 193 1.64 -2.89 -31.69
N ALA A 194 2.51 -2.56 -32.66
CA ALA A 194 2.63 -3.26 -33.94
C ALA A 194 1.29 -3.54 -34.67
N GLY A 195 0.36 -2.57 -34.65
CA GLY A 195 -0.94 -2.68 -35.30
C GLY A 195 -1.92 -3.64 -34.60
N TRP A 196 -1.75 -3.84 -33.29
CA TRP A 196 -2.65 -4.58 -32.41
C TRP A 196 -2.99 -3.74 -31.18
N TYR A 197 -4.18 -3.95 -30.64
CA TYR A 197 -4.56 -3.58 -29.28
C TYR A 197 -4.29 -4.79 -28.38
N TYR A 198 -3.54 -4.61 -27.31
CA TYR A 198 -3.33 -5.62 -26.27
C TYR A 198 -4.13 -5.26 -25.04
N LEU A 199 -4.92 -6.21 -24.55
CA LEU A 199 -5.61 -6.12 -23.27
C LEU A 199 -4.84 -6.97 -22.26
N MET A 200 -4.25 -6.33 -21.27
CA MET A 200 -3.66 -6.98 -20.10
C MET A 200 -4.65 -6.96 -18.95
N VAL A 201 -4.76 -8.06 -18.22
CA VAL A 201 -5.61 -8.18 -17.03
C VAL A 201 -4.89 -9.00 -15.95
N ALA A 202 -5.31 -8.80 -14.70
CA ALA A 202 -5.00 -9.70 -13.60
C ALA A 202 -6.09 -10.78 -13.47
N GLU A 203 -5.70 -12.00 -13.11
CA GLU A 203 -6.60 -13.11 -12.81
C GLU A 203 -6.10 -13.96 -11.64
N GLY A 204 -6.94 -14.86 -11.14
CA GLY A 204 -6.65 -15.73 -9.98
C GLY A 204 -6.88 -15.06 -8.62
N GLY A 205 -7.09 -13.74 -8.62
CA GLY A 205 -7.18 -12.90 -7.42
C GLY A 205 -5.80 -12.65 -6.82
N THR A 206 -5.68 -11.62 -5.98
CA THR A 206 -4.39 -11.15 -5.44
C THR A 206 -3.73 -12.08 -4.40
N SER A 207 -4.10 -13.37 -4.36
CA SER A 207 -3.52 -14.41 -3.49
C SER A 207 -2.37 -15.15 -4.19
N TYR A 208 -2.00 -16.34 -3.72
CA TYR A 208 -0.93 -17.16 -4.30
C TYR A 208 -1.21 -17.65 -5.73
N GLU A 209 -2.48 -17.63 -6.17
CA GLU A 209 -2.94 -17.98 -7.51
C GLU A 209 -2.79 -16.85 -8.53
N HIS A 210 -2.37 -15.66 -8.09
CA HIS A 210 -2.34 -14.45 -8.91
C HIS A 210 -1.53 -14.63 -10.21
N ALA A 211 -2.04 -14.03 -11.28
CA ALA A 211 -1.47 -14.12 -12.61
C ALA A 211 -1.69 -12.84 -13.43
N VAL A 212 -0.85 -12.65 -14.45
CA VAL A 212 -1.06 -11.69 -15.54
C VAL A 212 -1.48 -12.47 -16.80
N VAL A 213 -2.58 -12.05 -17.41
CA VAL A 213 -3.12 -12.60 -18.66
C VAL A 213 -3.14 -11.50 -19.71
N VAL A 214 -2.75 -11.85 -20.94
CA VAL A 214 -2.72 -10.91 -22.06
C VAL A 214 -3.57 -11.46 -23.20
N LEU A 215 -4.27 -10.54 -23.86
CA LEU A 215 -5.02 -10.79 -25.07
C LEU A 215 -4.65 -9.75 -26.11
N ARG A 216 -4.96 -9.99 -27.39
CA ARG A 216 -4.82 -8.96 -28.44
C ARG A 216 -5.96 -8.97 -29.45
N SER A 217 -6.19 -7.84 -30.10
CA SER A 217 -7.16 -7.71 -31.20
C SER A 217 -6.71 -6.68 -32.23
N LYS A 218 -7.22 -6.80 -33.46
CA LYS A 218 -7.02 -5.81 -34.52
C LYS A 218 -7.89 -4.57 -34.36
N THR A 219 -8.97 -4.67 -33.59
CA THR A 219 -9.87 -3.56 -33.29
C THR A 219 -9.99 -3.43 -31.77
N ILE A 220 -10.15 -2.20 -31.29
CA ILE A 220 -10.20 -1.92 -29.84
C ILE A 220 -11.36 -2.65 -29.13
N ASP A 221 -12.45 -2.92 -29.84
CA ASP A 221 -13.63 -3.59 -29.32
C ASP A 221 -13.62 -5.12 -29.47
N GLY A 222 -12.52 -5.69 -29.98
CA GLY A 222 -12.37 -7.12 -30.11
C GLY A 222 -13.04 -7.71 -31.37
N PRO A 223 -13.19 -9.04 -31.43
CA PRO A 223 -12.88 -10.00 -30.37
C PRO A 223 -11.38 -10.07 -30.08
N TYR A 224 -11.04 -10.32 -28.82
CA TYR A 224 -9.67 -10.48 -28.35
C TYR A 224 -9.27 -11.95 -28.41
N GLU A 225 -8.16 -12.27 -29.08
CA GLU A 225 -7.53 -13.59 -29.00
C GLU A 225 -6.65 -13.67 -27.75
N LEU A 226 -6.63 -14.83 -27.10
CA LEU A 226 -5.88 -15.07 -25.88
C LEU A 226 -4.42 -15.39 -26.20
N HIS A 227 -3.50 -14.91 -25.35
CA HIS A 227 -2.09 -15.31 -25.42
C HIS A 227 -1.96 -16.85 -25.41
N PRO A 228 -1.09 -17.46 -26.25
CA PRO A 228 -1.01 -18.92 -26.41
C PRO A 228 -0.69 -19.67 -25.12
N ASP A 229 0.09 -19.06 -24.21
CA ASP A 229 0.42 -19.66 -22.90
C ASP A 229 -0.62 -19.37 -21.81
N VAL A 230 -1.73 -18.69 -22.14
CA VAL A 230 -2.78 -18.17 -21.24
C VAL A 230 -2.24 -17.13 -20.26
N THR A 231 -1.35 -17.53 -19.35
CA THR A 231 -0.70 -16.66 -18.37
C THR A 231 0.65 -16.17 -18.89
N MET A 232 0.85 -14.86 -18.95
CA MET A 232 2.16 -14.26 -19.22
C MET A 232 3.08 -14.35 -17.99
N MET A 233 2.51 -14.22 -16.78
CA MET A 233 3.24 -14.31 -15.51
C MET A 233 2.37 -14.97 -14.43
N THR A 234 2.94 -15.89 -13.65
CA THR A 234 2.42 -16.37 -12.36
C THR A 234 3.50 -17.14 -11.60
N SER A 235 3.62 -16.91 -10.29
CA SER A 235 4.47 -17.72 -9.39
C SER A 235 3.70 -18.88 -8.73
N TRP A 236 2.41 -19.05 -9.02
CA TRP A 236 1.55 -20.04 -8.34
C TRP A 236 2.12 -21.47 -8.35
N HIS A 237 2.66 -21.88 -9.50
CA HIS A 237 3.22 -23.22 -9.75
C HIS A 237 4.61 -23.45 -9.12
N LEU A 238 5.24 -22.41 -8.57
CA LEU A 238 6.56 -22.45 -7.95
C LEU A 238 6.44 -21.96 -6.50
N PRO A 239 5.92 -22.77 -5.58
CA PRO A 239 5.69 -22.32 -4.21
C PRO A 239 6.98 -21.97 -3.46
N GLU A 240 8.13 -22.48 -3.93
CA GLU A 240 9.47 -22.14 -3.44
C GLU A 240 10.00 -20.79 -3.93
N ASN A 241 9.40 -20.19 -4.98
CA ASN A 241 9.87 -18.92 -5.52
C ASN A 241 9.80 -17.83 -4.43
N PRO A 242 10.87 -17.04 -4.22
CA PRO A 242 10.90 -15.98 -3.20
C PRO A 242 9.89 -14.85 -3.46
N LEU A 243 9.45 -14.68 -4.72
CA LEU A 243 8.47 -13.70 -5.17
C LEU A 243 7.16 -14.41 -5.52
N GLN A 244 6.18 -14.28 -4.65
CA GLN A 244 4.85 -14.89 -4.79
C GLN A 244 3.80 -13.86 -5.20
N LYS A 245 2.57 -14.32 -5.44
CA LYS A 245 1.41 -13.47 -5.75
C LYS A 245 1.64 -12.53 -6.95
N SER A 246 2.49 -12.92 -7.90
CA SER A 246 2.91 -12.09 -9.03
C SER A 246 1.76 -11.84 -10.01
N GLY A 247 1.24 -10.62 -10.06
CA GLY A 247 0.10 -10.25 -10.90
C GLY A 247 -0.13 -8.74 -10.94
N HIS A 248 -1.32 -8.31 -11.39
CA HIS A 248 -1.69 -6.89 -11.52
C HIS A 248 -0.61 -6.06 -12.25
N GLY A 249 -0.24 -6.53 -13.45
CA GLY A 249 0.87 -5.96 -14.21
C GLY A 249 0.49 -4.74 -15.04
N SER A 250 1.45 -3.84 -15.26
CA SER A 250 1.36 -2.73 -16.21
C SER A 250 2.61 -2.64 -17.10
N LEU A 251 2.40 -2.63 -18.42
CA LEU A 251 3.45 -2.59 -19.44
C LEU A 251 3.85 -1.18 -19.82
N LEU A 252 5.09 -1.07 -20.29
CA LEU A 252 5.71 0.15 -20.76
C LEU A 252 6.76 -0.19 -21.83
N GLN A 253 6.84 0.64 -22.87
CA GLN A 253 8.03 0.75 -23.71
C GLN A 253 8.87 1.94 -23.25
N THR A 254 10.14 1.67 -22.95
CA THR A 254 11.15 2.67 -22.58
C THR A 254 11.53 3.58 -23.76
N HIS A 255 12.19 4.71 -23.45
CA HIS A 255 12.73 5.60 -24.49
C HIS A 255 13.85 4.94 -25.33
N THR A 256 14.48 3.86 -24.83
CA THR A 256 15.46 3.05 -25.57
C THR A 256 14.81 1.93 -26.41
N GLY A 257 13.47 1.83 -26.41
CA GLY A 257 12.72 0.84 -27.19
C GLY A 257 12.55 -0.53 -26.52
N GLU A 258 13.11 -0.72 -25.33
CA GLU A 258 13.01 -1.94 -24.52
C GLU A 258 11.68 -1.99 -23.74
N TRP A 259 11.14 -3.19 -23.50
CA TRP A 259 9.85 -3.36 -22.82
C TRP A 259 10.03 -3.90 -21.40
N TYR A 260 9.24 -3.34 -20.49
CA TYR A 260 9.18 -3.74 -19.09
C TYR A 260 7.74 -3.82 -18.62
N MET A 261 7.51 -4.63 -17.60
CA MET A 261 6.26 -4.72 -16.86
C MET A 261 6.53 -4.49 -15.38
N ALA A 262 5.89 -3.51 -14.75
CA ALA A 262 5.77 -3.49 -13.29
C ALA A 262 4.63 -4.43 -12.88
N TYR A 263 4.76 -5.10 -11.74
CA TYR A 263 3.75 -6.03 -11.22
C TYR A 263 3.83 -6.07 -9.69
N LEU A 264 2.72 -6.39 -9.03
CA LEU A 264 2.76 -6.61 -7.59
C LEU A 264 3.28 -8.01 -7.25
N THR A 265 3.98 -8.15 -6.13
CA THR A 265 4.47 -9.42 -5.60
C THR A 265 4.58 -9.38 -4.09
N SER A 266 4.60 -10.53 -3.43
CA SER A 266 4.84 -10.62 -1.99
C SER A 266 5.96 -11.59 -1.67
N ARG A 267 6.71 -11.30 -0.61
CA ARG A 267 7.73 -12.19 -0.04
C ARG A 267 7.17 -12.84 1.23
N PRO A 268 6.79 -14.13 1.20
CA PRO A 268 6.20 -14.78 2.37
C PRO A 268 7.26 -15.27 3.37
N LEU A 269 7.01 -15.05 4.66
CA LEU A 269 7.66 -15.76 5.74
C LEU A 269 6.94 -17.07 6.00
N ARG A 270 7.67 -18.17 6.07
CA ARG A 270 7.10 -19.51 6.31
C ARG A 270 7.29 -19.91 7.76
N LEU A 271 6.24 -20.49 8.34
CA LEU A 271 6.29 -21.04 9.69
C LEU A 271 7.09 -22.36 9.69
N PRO A 272 8.03 -22.56 10.63
CA PRO A 272 8.79 -23.80 10.73
C PRO A 272 7.86 -25.02 10.89
N GLY A 273 8.16 -26.09 10.16
CA GLY A 273 7.42 -27.35 10.27
C GLY A 273 6.04 -27.39 9.59
N VAL A 274 5.57 -26.28 8.98
CA VAL A 274 4.34 -26.28 8.19
C VAL A 274 4.67 -26.71 6.74
N PRO A 275 4.07 -27.80 6.21
CA PRO A 275 4.32 -28.21 4.83
C PRO A 275 3.91 -27.13 3.83
N LEU A 276 4.73 -26.89 2.80
CA LEU A 276 4.58 -25.78 1.85
C LEU A 276 3.21 -25.69 1.15
N LEU A 277 2.55 -26.83 0.95
CA LEU A 277 1.25 -26.92 0.28
C LEU A 277 0.07 -27.14 1.25
N ALA A 278 0.32 -27.17 2.55
CA ALA A 278 -0.74 -27.18 3.56
C ALA A 278 -1.39 -25.79 3.68
N SER A 279 -2.54 -25.72 4.35
CA SER A 279 -3.14 -24.43 4.72
C SER A 279 -2.15 -23.59 5.53
N GLY A 280 -1.94 -22.33 5.13
CA GLY A 280 -0.90 -21.46 5.70
C GLY A 280 0.55 -21.81 5.32
N GLY A 281 0.78 -22.92 4.62
CA GLY A 281 2.11 -23.40 4.25
C GLY A 281 2.83 -22.56 3.20
N ARG A 282 2.08 -21.82 2.38
CA ARG A 282 2.62 -20.86 1.42
C ARG A 282 3.30 -19.67 2.09
N GLY A 283 2.93 -19.39 3.34
CA GLY A 283 3.52 -18.39 4.23
C GLY A 283 2.68 -17.12 4.38
N TYR A 284 3.26 -16.14 5.07
CA TYR A 284 2.62 -14.91 5.52
C TYR A 284 3.45 -13.69 5.13
N CYS A 285 2.83 -12.66 4.57
CA CYS A 285 3.52 -11.51 4.00
C CYS A 285 3.32 -10.26 4.88
N PRO A 286 4.09 -10.06 5.97
CA PRO A 286 3.91 -8.89 6.84
C PRO A 286 4.26 -7.57 6.14
N LEU A 287 5.09 -7.63 5.10
CA LEU A 287 5.38 -6.48 4.23
C LEU A 287 4.24 -6.16 3.26
N GLY A 288 3.18 -6.97 3.25
CA GLY A 288 2.06 -6.85 2.32
C GLY A 288 2.42 -7.23 0.89
N ARG A 289 1.88 -6.46 -0.06
CA ARG A 289 2.17 -6.54 -1.49
C ARG A 289 3.12 -5.42 -1.89
N GLU A 290 4.25 -5.81 -2.46
CA GLU A 290 5.38 -4.99 -2.90
C GLU A 290 5.35 -4.85 -4.44
N THR A 291 6.17 -3.98 -5.04
CA THR A 291 6.25 -3.85 -6.52
C THR A 291 7.55 -4.45 -7.04
N GLY A 292 7.43 -5.37 -8.01
CA GLY A 292 8.52 -5.87 -8.83
C GLY A 292 8.46 -5.33 -10.26
N ILE A 293 9.54 -5.54 -11.01
CA ILE A 293 9.62 -5.23 -12.43
C ILE A 293 10.21 -6.42 -13.21
N ALA A 294 9.67 -6.71 -14.38
CA ALA A 294 10.13 -7.75 -15.28
C ALA A 294 10.46 -7.18 -16.65
N ARG A 295 11.49 -7.73 -17.28
CA ARG A 295 11.81 -7.42 -18.68
C ARG A 295 10.93 -8.26 -19.60
N ILE A 296 10.48 -7.64 -20.69
CA ILE A 296 9.54 -8.25 -21.63
C ILE A 296 10.19 -8.38 -23.01
N GLU A 297 10.10 -9.58 -23.57
CA GLU A 297 10.48 -9.88 -24.95
C GLU A 297 9.24 -10.14 -25.81
N TRP A 298 9.33 -9.80 -27.10
CA TRP A 298 8.24 -10.02 -28.05
C TRP A 298 8.59 -11.18 -28.98
N ARG A 299 7.71 -12.19 -29.06
CA ARG A 299 7.85 -13.37 -29.92
C ARG A 299 6.55 -13.61 -30.65
N ASP A 300 6.59 -13.71 -31.99
CA ASP A 300 5.40 -13.91 -32.83
C ASP A 300 4.25 -12.91 -32.54
N GLY A 301 4.63 -11.67 -32.19
CA GLY A 301 3.71 -10.60 -31.81
C GLY A 301 3.05 -10.78 -30.45
N TRP A 302 3.62 -11.56 -29.53
CA TRP A 302 3.15 -11.72 -28.16
C TRP A 302 4.22 -11.32 -27.15
N PRO A 303 3.85 -10.67 -26.03
CA PRO A 303 4.78 -10.34 -24.97
C PRO A 303 5.01 -11.54 -24.05
N TYR A 304 6.26 -11.79 -23.70
CA TYR A 304 6.69 -12.81 -22.76
C TYR A 304 7.63 -12.21 -21.72
N VAL A 305 7.58 -12.73 -20.49
CA VAL A 305 8.58 -12.41 -19.47
C VAL A 305 9.91 -13.09 -19.84
N GLU A 306 10.97 -12.30 -19.99
CA GLU A 306 12.32 -12.82 -20.24
C GLU A 306 12.77 -13.66 -19.03
N GLY A 307 13.28 -14.87 -19.26
CA GLY A 307 13.69 -15.79 -18.19
C GLY A 307 12.58 -16.72 -17.65
N GLY A 308 11.33 -16.57 -18.11
CA GLY A 308 10.23 -17.50 -17.83
C GLY A 308 9.00 -16.83 -17.20
N LYS A 309 7.88 -17.57 -17.17
CA LYS A 309 6.56 -17.06 -16.76
C LYS A 309 6.36 -16.85 -15.24
N HIS A 310 7.42 -16.57 -14.49
CA HIS A 310 7.37 -16.36 -13.03
C HIS A 310 8.16 -15.10 -12.64
N ALA A 311 7.87 -14.55 -11.46
CA ALA A 311 8.62 -13.42 -10.93
C ALA A 311 10.07 -13.82 -10.62
N GLN A 312 11.02 -12.94 -10.94
CA GLN A 312 12.45 -13.14 -10.74
C GLN A 312 13.00 -12.08 -9.80
N LEU A 313 13.88 -12.49 -8.87
CA LEU A 313 14.59 -11.54 -7.99
C LEU A 313 15.48 -10.62 -8.80
N THR A 314 16.13 -11.15 -9.82
CA THR A 314 17.13 -10.43 -10.60
C THR A 314 16.63 -10.24 -12.02
N VAL A 315 16.65 -8.99 -12.49
CA VAL A 315 16.20 -8.64 -13.84
C VAL A 315 17.25 -7.78 -14.53
N LYS A 316 17.47 -8.07 -15.81
CA LYS A 316 18.35 -7.26 -16.65
C LYS A 316 17.79 -5.84 -16.80
N GLY A 317 18.55 -4.84 -16.36
CA GLY A 317 18.16 -3.43 -16.48
C GLY A 317 18.22 -2.90 -17.92
N PRO A 318 17.55 -1.75 -18.20
CA PRO A 318 17.57 -1.14 -19.53
C PRO A 318 18.97 -0.63 -19.89
N GLN A 319 19.18 -0.35 -21.17
CA GLN A 319 20.39 0.27 -21.71
C GLN A 319 20.42 1.78 -21.45
N MET A 320 20.41 2.16 -20.17
CA MET A 320 20.40 3.54 -19.70
C MET A 320 21.50 3.76 -18.66
N ALA A 321 21.86 5.02 -18.41
CA ALA A 321 22.78 5.36 -17.33
C ALA A 321 22.09 5.13 -15.98
N GLU A 322 22.71 4.28 -15.15
CA GLU A 322 22.30 4.05 -13.77
C GLU A 322 22.36 5.37 -12.98
N GLN A 323 21.28 5.66 -12.26
CA GLN A 323 21.19 6.80 -11.36
C GLN A 323 21.76 6.43 -9.98
N PRO A 324 22.15 7.43 -9.17
CA PRO A 324 22.45 7.18 -7.76
C PRO A 324 21.28 6.48 -7.08
N ALA A 325 21.60 5.52 -6.20
CA ALA A 325 20.58 4.87 -5.39
C ALA A 325 19.83 5.91 -4.55
N SER A 326 18.50 5.83 -4.55
CA SER A 326 17.71 6.45 -3.49
C SER A 326 18.10 5.78 -2.17
N ILE A 327 18.31 6.55 -1.11
CA ILE A 327 18.76 6.01 0.18
C ILE A 327 17.65 5.10 0.73
N GLN A 328 17.81 3.78 0.60
CA GLN A 328 16.94 2.76 1.21
C GLN A 328 17.56 2.20 2.49
N GLY A 329 18.12 3.09 3.33
CA GLY A 329 18.84 2.73 4.55
C GLY A 329 18.13 3.23 5.80
N ASN A 330 18.93 3.59 6.81
CA ASN A 330 18.46 4.21 8.04
C ASN A 330 17.67 5.48 7.73
N TRP A 331 16.50 5.59 8.35
CA TRP A 331 15.67 6.78 8.30
C TRP A 331 15.49 7.31 9.71
N ARG A 332 15.52 8.63 9.83
CA ARG A 332 15.31 9.37 11.06
C ARG A 332 14.60 10.68 10.70
N ASP A 333 13.51 10.94 11.41
CA ASP A 333 12.85 12.23 11.41
C ASP A 333 12.99 12.83 12.81
N ASP A 334 13.64 13.99 12.89
CA ASP A 334 13.81 14.80 14.10
C ASP A 334 12.70 15.85 14.24
N PHE A 335 11.70 15.84 13.34
CA PHE A 335 10.54 16.72 13.35
C PHE A 335 10.87 18.23 13.33
N ASP A 336 12.01 18.59 12.74
CA ASP A 336 12.42 19.97 12.49
C ASP A 336 11.70 20.61 11.29
N GLY A 337 11.03 19.80 10.47
CA GLY A 337 10.28 20.22 9.29
C GLY A 337 8.95 20.91 9.63
N SER A 338 8.38 21.64 8.67
CA SER A 338 7.05 22.26 8.79
C SER A 338 5.90 21.35 8.34
N THR A 339 6.22 20.19 7.77
CA THR A 339 5.27 19.17 7.29
C THR A 339 5.83 17.80 7.67
N LEU A 340 4.96 16.80 7.84
CA LEU A 340 5.41 15.43 8.06
C LEU A 340 6.28 14.95 6.89
N ASP A 341 7.28 14.13 7.20
CA ASP A 341 8.05 13.41 6.18
C ASP A 341 7.11 12.56 5.32
N PRO A 342 7.27 12.52 3.99
CA PRO A 342 6.40 11.74 3.09
C PRO A 342 6.36 10.23 3.33
N GLU A 343 7.30 9.66 4.09
CA GLU A 343 7.24 8.27 4.55
C GLU A 343 6.19 8.03 5.63
N LEU A 344 5.75 9.10 6.31
CA LEU A 344 4.72 9.06 7.32
C LEU A 344 3.34 9.26 6.68
N GLN A 345 2.38 8.45 7.12
CA GLN A 345 0.98 8.55 6.75
C GLN A 345 0.08 8.49 7.98
N THR A 346 -1.11 9.06 7.83
CA THR A 346 -2.21 8.98 8.80
C THR A 346 -3.26 7.99 8.32
N LEU A 347 -4.13 7.56 9.22
CA LEU A 347 -5.29 6.73 8.86
C LEU A 347 -6.46 7.63 8.45
N ARG A 348 -6.89 7.48 7.19
CA ARG A 348 -8.13 7.99 6.57
C ARG A 348 -8.24 9.50 6.37
N ILE A 349 -7.73 10.30 7.30
CA ILE A 349 -7.90 11.75 7.34
C ILE A 349 -6.56 12.47 7.26
N PRO A 350 -6.50 13.72 6.79
CA PRO A 350 -5.26 14.50 6.76
C PRO A 350 -4.66 14.70 8.14
N PHE A 351 -3.33 14.87 8.18
CA PHE A 351 -2.66 15.42 9.36
C PHE A 351 -2.95 16.92 9.45
N ASP A 352 -3.84 17.30 10.35
CA ASP A 352 -4.20 18.68 10.65
C ASP A 352 -4.18 18.93 12.16
N ASP A 353 -4.59 20.14 12.57
CA ASP A 353 -4.60 20.59 13.97
C ASP A 353 -5.52 19.74 14.88
N THR A 354 -6.37 18.87 14.31
CA THR A 354 -7.16 17.89 15.07
C THR A 354 -6.26 16.76 15.59
N LEU A 355 -5.27 16.33 14.80
CA LEU A 355 -4.43 15.16 15.12
C LEU A 355 -3.14 15.55 15.83
N GLY A 356 -2.53 16.67 15.44
CA GLY A 356 -1.22 17.02 15.95
C GLY A 356 -0.66 18.32 15.41
N SER A 357 0.60 18.59 15.73
CA SER A 357 1.32 19.79 15.28
C SER A 357 2.83 19.56 15.32
N LEU A 358 3.53 20.10 14.32
CA LEU A 358 5.00 20.24 14.29
C LEU A 358 5.47 21.62 14.80
N THR A 359 4.53 22.53 15.07
CA THR A 359 4.83 23.94 15.40
C THR A 359 4.40 24.34 16.80
N ALA A 360 3.49 23.59 17.44
CA ALA A 360 3.12 23.79 18.84
C ALA A 360 4.33 23.67 19.79
N ARG A 361 5.30 22.83 19.41
CA ARG A 361 6.61 22.71 20.05
C ARG A 361 7.66 22.39 18.98
N PRO A 362 8.44 23.38 18.49
CA PRO A 362 9.44 23.15 17.45
C PRO A 362 10.45 22.06 17.84
N GLY A 363 10.80 21.19 16.87
CA GLY A 363 11.66 20.02 17.08
C GLY A 363 10.93 18.81 17.69
N TYR A 364 9.59 18.82 17.70
CA TYR A 364 8.77 17.72 18.18
C TYR A 364 7.57 17.50 17.27
N LEU A 365 7.17 16.24 17.09
CA LEU A 365 5.83 15.89 16.68
C LEU A 365 4.94 15.84 17.93
N ARG A 366 4.02 16.79 18.05
CA ARG A 366 2.93 16.71 19.03
C ARG A 366 1.76 15.94 18.43
N LEU A 367 1.26 14.92 19.11
CA LEU A 367 -0.03 14.28 18.82
C LEU A 367 -1.02 14.60 19.94
N TYR A 368 -2.22 15.08 19.57
CA TYR A 368 -3.31 15.32 20.50
C TYR A 368 -4.12 14.04 20.67
N GLY A 369 -4.50 13.67 21.89
CA GLY A 369 -5.24 12.43 22.12
C GLY A 369 -6.63 12.45 21.44
N ASN A 370 -6.90 11.43 20.63
CA ASN A 370 -8.20 11.22 19.96
C ASN A 370 -8.68 9.76 20.18
N ASP A 371 -9.36 9.16 19.20
CA ASP A 371 -9.88 7.80 19.30
C ASP A 371 -8.76 6.75 19.39
N SER A 372 -9.12 5.57 19.90
CA SER A 372 -8.22 4.41 19.94
C SER A 372 -7.87 3.86 18.57
N LEU A 373 -6.86 2.98 18.52
CA LEU A 373 -6.42 2.24 17.33
C LEU A 373 -7.54 1.40 16.65
N ASN A 374 -8.67 1.16 17.31
CA ASN A 374 -9.83 0.49 16.73
C ASN A 374 -10.70 1.40 15.84
N SER A 375 -10.59 2.72 15.97
CA SER A 375 -11.50 3.64 15.33
C SER A 375 -11.26 3.73 13.83
N THR A 376 -12.31 3.70 13.03
CA THR A 376 -12.21 4.02 11.60
C THR A 376 -12.47 5.51 11.33
N PHE A 377 -12.44 6.37 12.37
CA PHE A 377 -12.75 7.79 12.28
C PHE A 377 -11.53 8.67 12.53
N THR A 378 -11.29 9.12 13.77
CA THR A 378 -10.25 10.12 14.07
C THR A 378 -9.17 9.49 14.97
N GLN A 379 -8.13 8.92 14.37
CA GLN A 379 -6.96 8.45 15.12
C GLN A 379 -5.80 9.43 15.01
N SER A 380 -5.22 9.82 16.14
CA SER A 380 -3.92 10.50 16.16
C SER A 380 -2.80 9.49 16.02
N THR A 381 -2.71 8.91 14.82
CA THR A 381 -1.71 7.91 14.45
C THR A 381 -0.92 8.41 13.27
N VAL A 382 0.39 8.49 13.41
CA VAL A 382 1.33 8.78 12.33
C VAL A 382 2.28 7.60 12.21
N ALA A 383 2.30 6.93 11.06
CA ALA A 383 3.00 5.66 10.90
C ALA A 383 3.70 5.54 9.55
N ARG A 384 4.72 4.67 9.51
CA ARG A 384 5.43 4.28 8.28
C ARG A 384 5.36 2.77 8.04
N ARG A 385 5.56 2.37 6.79
CA ARG A 385 5.54 0.96 6.36
C ARG A 385 6.68 0.15 6.98
N TRP A 386 6.44 -1.12 7.23
CA TRP A 386 7.49 -2.11 7.30
C TRP A 386 8.02 -2.36 5.88
N GLN A 387 9.32 -2.18 5.67
CA GLN A 387 9.99 -2.37 4.37
C GLN A 387 11.05 -3.48 4.40
N HIS A 388 11.35 -3.97 5.59
CA HIS A 388 12.35 -4.99 5.87
C HIS A 388 11.78 -6.03 6.84
N PHE A 389 12.24 -7.27 6.74
CA PHE A 389 11.86 -8.34 7.67
C PHE A 389 12.56 -8.24 9.02
N ALA A 390 13.72 -7.58 9.05
CA ALA A 390 14.45 -7.27 10.27
C ALA A 390 14.72 -5.76 10.31
N PHE A 391 14.26 -5.10 11.36
CA PHE A 391 14.49 -3.68 11.58
C PHE A 391 14.25 -3.31 13.05
N ARG A 392 14.79 -2.15 13.44
CA ARG A 392 14.48 -1.46 14.69
C ARG A 392 13.77 -0.15 14.37
N ALA A 393 12.69 0.13 15.09
CA ALA A 393 12.09 1.46 15.11
C ALA A 393 12.06 2.00 16.54
N GLU A 394 12.38 3.27 16.71
CA GLU A 394 12.57 3.88 18.03
C GLU A 394 12.09 5.33 18.06
N THR A 395 11.54 5.73 19.20
CA THR A 395 11.15 7.12 19.49
C THR A 395 11.50 7.48 20.93
N ARG A 396 11.54 8.78 21.20
CA ARG A 396 11.59 9.37 22.54
C ARG A 396 10.35 10.23 22.74
N MET A 397 9.61 9.95 23.79
CA MET A 397 8.31 10.56 24.07
C MET A 397 8.29 11.28 25.41
N GLN A 398 7.61 12.41 25.47
CA GLN A 398 7.16 13.06 26.70
C GLN A 398 5.63 13.00 26.78
N PHE A 399 5.12 12.43 27.87
CA PHE A 399 3.69 12.26 28.08
C PHE A 399 3.36 12.30 29.57
N SER A 400 2.25 12.96 29.92
CA SER A 400 1.79 13.18 31.29
C SER A 400 0.31 12.84 31.43
N PRO A 401 -0.06 11.55 31.29
CA PRO A 401 -1.43 11.12 31.49
C PRO A 401 -1.84 11.30 32.95
N VAL A 402 -3.10 11.61 33.19
CA VAL A 402 -3.67 11.80 34.53
C VAL A 402 -4.73 10.75 34.89
N HIS A 403 -5.13 9.91 33.93
CA HIS A 403 -6.03 8.78 34.14
C HIS A 403 -5.87 7.71 33.04
N PHE A 404 -6.38 6.50 33.27
CA PHE A 404 -6.21 5.34 32.38
C PHE A 404 -6.80 5.50 30.97
N GLN A 405 -7.73 6.44 30.75
CA GLN A 405 -8.30 6.72 29.41
C GLN A 405 -7.36 7.55 28.50
N GLN A 406 -6.16 7.90 28.97
CA GLN A 406 -5.14 8.62 28.22
C GLN A 406 -3.93 7.72 28.04
N SER A 407 -3.51 7.52 26.80
CA SER A 407 -2.30 6.77 26.52
C SER A 407 -1.55 7.32 25.30
N ALA A 408 -0.24 7.12 25.27
CA ALA A 408 0.59 7.44 24.11
C ALA A 408 1.78 6.49 23.99
N GLY A 409 2.23 6.21 22.77
CA GLY A 409 3.40 5.36 22.58
C GLY A 409 3.63 4.87 21.15
N LEU A 410 4.20 3.66 21.05
CA LEU A 410 4.66 3.03 19.81
C LEU A 410 3.77 1.83 19.46
N THR A 411 3.28 1.78 18.22
CA THR A 411 2.37 0.73 17.72
C THR A 411 2.94 0.00 16.51
N CYS A 412 2.68 -1.30 16.44
CA CYS A 412 2.79 -2.12 15.24
C CYS A 412 1.39 -2.44 14.75
N TYR A 413 1.00 -1.92 13.59
CA TYR A 413 -0.39 -1.85 13.15
C TYR A 413 -0.56 -2.46 11.76
N TYR A 414 -1.60 -3.27 11.57
CA TYR A 414 -2.05 -3.68 10.24
C TYR A 414 -3.40 -3.04 9.90
N ASN A 415 -4.42 -3.26 10.74
CA ASN A 415 -5.76 -2.69 10.60
C ASN A 415 -6.44 -2.54 11.96
N SER A 416 -7.66 -2.02 12.01
CA SER A 416 -8.37 -1.70 13.28
C SER A 416 -8.63 -2.90 14.20
N LYS A 417 -8.39 -4.12 13.71
CA LYS A 417 -8.61 -5.38 14.42
C LYS A 417 -7.33 -6.18 14.69
N ASN A 418 -6.19 -5.73 14.17
CA ASN A 418 -4.90 -6.43 14.24
C ASN A 418 -3.76 -5.43 14.42
N TRP A 419 -3.30 -5.30 15.67
CA TRP A 419 -2.23 -4.40 16.05
C TRP A 419 -1.68 -4.77 17.44
N SER A 420 -0.51 -4.26 17.79
CA SER A 420 -0.02 -4.23 19.17
C SER A 420 0.50 -2.84 19.51
N TYR A 421 0.45 -2.48 20.78
CA TYR A 421 0.72 -1.13 21.24
C TYR A 421 1.47 -1.18 22.57
N CYS A 422 2.63 -0.52 22.61
CA CYS A 422 3.44 -0.30 23.81
C CYS A 422 3.33 1.17 24.18
N PHE A 423 2.77 1.46 25.35
CA PHE A 423 2.30 2.80 25.67
C PHE A 423 2.51 3.16 27.13
N VAL A 424 2.56 4.47 27.38
CA VAL A 424 2.49 5.04 28.72
C VAL A 424 1.05 5.46 28.98
N ASP A 425 0.48 5.01 30.10
CA ASP A 425 -0.81 5.43 30.64
C ASP A 425 -0.67 5.86 32.12
N TYR A 426 -1.79 5.98 32.82
CA TYR A 426 -1.86 6.27 34.24
C TYR A 426 -2.64 5.20 34.99
N GLU A 427 -2.06 4.71 36.08
CA GLU A 427 -2.63 3.71 36.99
C GLU A 427 -2.83 4.32 38.39
N GLU A 428 -4.03 4.21 38.95
CA GLU A 428 -4.33 4.76 40.27
C GLU A 428 -3.42 4.17 41.36
N GLY A 429 -2.74 5.06 42.10
CA GLY A 429 -1.81 4.67 43.16
C GLY A 429 -0.40 4.30 42.69
N GLN A 430 -0.16 4.15 41.37
CA GLN A 430 1.18 3.94 40.80
C GLN A 430 1.67 5.11 39.93
N GLY A 431 0.75 5.96 39.45
CA GLY A 431 1.08 7.08 38.57
C GLY A 431 1.30 6.60 37.13
N ARG A 432 2.32 7.14 36.45
CA ARG A 432 2.61 6.76 35.07
C ARG A 432 3.13 5.33 34.98
N THR A 433 2.61 4.57 34.03
CA THR A 433 2.98 3.17 33.81
C THR A 433 3.19 2.87 32.34
N ILE A 434 4.10 1.94 32.02
CA ILE A 434 4.21 1.32 30.69
C ILE A 434 3.40 0.02 30.68
N LYS A 435 2.54 -0.12 29.68
CA LYS A 435 1.76 -1.33 29.41
C LYS A 435 1.91 -1.74 27.94
N VAL A 436 1.53 -2.98 27.65
CA VAL A 436 1.43 -3.48 26.28
C VAL A 436 0.11 -4.20 26.05
N ILE A 437 -0.52 -3.98 24.90
CA ILE A 437 -1.74 -4.67 24.51
C ILE A 437 -1.62 -5.13 23.06
N GLN A 438 -2.19 -6.29 22.74
CA GLN A 438 -2.35 -6.80 21.38
C GLN A 438 -3.84 -7.01 21.10
N LEU A 439 -4.24 -6.65 19.90
CA LEU A 439 -5.52 -7.04 19.34
C LEU A 439 -5.25 -8.00 18.18
N ASP A 440 -5.82 -9.21 18.26
CA ASP A 440 -5.66 -10.28 17.28
C ASP A 440 -7.05 -10.72 16.82
N HIS A 441 -7.43 -10.40 15.59
CA HIS A 441 -8.80 -10.54 15.08
C HIS A 441 -9.89 -9.98 16.02
N ASN A 442 -9.65 -8.78 16.57
CA ASN A 442 -10.54 -8.13 17.54
C ASN A 442 -10.65 -8.85 18.89
N VAL A 443 -9.73 -9.77 19.20
CA VAL A 443 -9.59 -10.42 20.51
C VAL A 443 -8.42 -9.77 21.24
N PRO A 444 -8.66 -9.09 22.38
CA PRO A 444 -7.59 -8.43 23.10
C PRO A 444 -6.79 -9.41 23.95
N SER A 445 -5.47 -9.21 23.99
CA SER A 445 -4.54 -9.79 24.95
C SER A 445 -3.80 -8.66 25.63
N TRP A 446 -3.82 -8.62 26.95
CA TRP A 446 -3.26 -7.54 27.75
C TRP A 446 -2.17 -8.02 28.71
N PRO A 447 -0.99 -8.43 28.19
CA PRO A 447 0.15 -8.72 29.05
C PRO A 447 0.50 -7.48 29.86
N LEU A 448 0.81 -7.66 31.15
CA LEU A 448 1.14 -6.56 32.08
C LEU A 448 -0.03 -5.66 32.51
N HIS A 449 -1.30 -6.05 32.28
CA HIS A 449 -2.43 -5.31 32.85
C HIS A 449 -2.38 -5.26 34.39
N GLU A 450 -2.18 -6.40 35.05
CA GLU A 450 -2.15 -6.49 36.52
C GLU A 450 -0.80 -6.08 37.14
N GLN A 451 0.28 -6.14 36.35
CA GLN A 451 1.64 -5.83 36.79
C GLN A 451 2.30 -4.91 35.76
N PRO A 452 1.85 -3.65 35.68
CA PRO A 452 2.43 -2.70 34.75
C PRO A 452 3.85 -2.32 35.19
N ILE A 453 4.62 -1.77 34.26
CA ILE A 453 5.97 -1.29 34.55
C ILE A 453 5.88 0.17 35.03
N PRO A 454 6.23 0.49 36.28
CA PRO A 454 6.15 1.86 36.78
C PRO A 454 7.18 2.76 36.09
N VAL A 455 6.73 3.93 35.64
CA VAL A 455 7.61 4.99 35.12
C VAL A 455 8.07 5.84 36.30
N PRO A 456 9.38 5.95 36.58
CA PRO A 456 9.86 6.76 37.69
C PRO A 456 9.40 8.23 37.59
N GLU A 457 9.07 8.85 38.72
CA GLU A 457 8.62 10.26 38.75
C GLU A 457 9.63 11.22 38.12
N HIS A 458 10.93 10.93 38.25
CA HIS A 458 12.02 11.74 37.69
C HIS A 458 12.26 11.50 36.19
N ALA A 459 11.65 10.49 35.57
CA ALA A 459 11.82 10.22 34.15
C ALA A 459 10.98 11.20 33.33
N GLU A 460 11.58 12.27 32.84
CA GLU A 460 10.87 13.26 32.00
C GLU A 460 10.45 12.69 30.64
N SER A 461 11.27 11.78 30.09
CA SER A 461 11.05 11.12 28.82
C SER A 461 11.02 9.61 28.98
N VAL A 462 10.29 8.95 28.08
CA VAL A 462 10.31 7.50 27.90
C VAL A 462 10.75 7.21 26.48
N TRP A 463 11.80 6.42 26.33
CA TRP A 463 12.23 5.89 25.05
C TRP A 463 11.52 4.56 24.83
N LEU A 464 10.93 4.40 23.65
CA LEU A 464 10.25 3.18 23.24
C LEU A 464 10.86 2.72 21.93
N ARG A 465 11.14 1.42 21.82
CA ARG A 465 11.53 0.81 20.55
C ARG A 465 10.85 -0.52 20.33
N VAL A 466 10.78 -0.91 19.07
CA VAL A 466 10.42 -2.25 18.63
C VAL A 466 11.53 -2.83 17.77
N ASP A 467 11.94 -4.05 18.11
CA ASP A 467 12.88 -4.86 17.34
C ASP A 467 12.06 -5.95 16.63
N VAL A 468 11.94 -5.84 15.30
CA VAL A 468 11.33 -6.87 14.45
C VAL A 468 12.45 -7.75 13.90
N ASP A 469 12.29 -9.06 14.06
CA ASP A 469 13.20 -10.08 13.54
C ASP A 469 12.38 -11.20 12.92
N THR A 470 12.16 -11.07 11.61
CA THR A 470 11.47 -12.03 10.75
C THR A 470 10.08 -12.40 11.26
N LEU A 471 9.94 -13.54 11.95
CA LEU A 471 8.67 -14.09 12.41
C LEU A 471 8.17 -13.47 13.72
N VAL A 472 9.01 -12.73 14.44
CA VAL A 472 8.68 -12.20 15.76
C VAL A 472 9.10 -10.75 15.92
N TYR A 473 8.54 -10.07 16.92
CA TYR A 473 9.03 -8.77 17.36
C TYR A 473 8.85 -8.58 18.86
N ARG A 474 9.63 -7.65 19.43
CA ARG A 474 9.63 -7.33 20.87
C ARG A 474 9.73 -5.83 21.08
N TYR A 475 8.97 -5.32 22.05
CA TYR A 475 9.15 -3.94 22.52
C TYR A 475 10.24 -3.89 23.60
N SER A 476 10.95 -2.76 23.63
CA SER A 476 11.85 -2.39 24.73
C SER A 476 11.62 -0.93 25.11
N TYR A 477 11.97 -0.58 26.34
CA TYR A 477 11.90 0.79 26.83
C TYR A 477 13.20 1.22 27.53
N SER A 478 13.38 2.52 27.69
CA SER A 478 14.44 3.13 28.48
C SER A 478 13.95 4.43 29.12
N PHE A 479 14.53 4.77 30.27
CA PHE A 479 14.27 6.04 30.99
C PHE A 479 15.44 7.02 30.92
N ASP A 480 16.58 6.61 30.35
CA ASP A 480 17.81 7.39 30.21
C ASP A 480 18.31 7.47 28.75
N GLY A 481 17.71 6.71 27.83
CA GLY A 481 18.14 6.57 26.44
C GLY A 481 19.34 5.62 26.23
N GLU A 482 19.92 5.10 27.30
CA GLU A 482 21.15 4.29 27.28
C GLU A 482 20.89 2.85 27.74
N THR A 483 20.22 2.69 28.89
CA THR A 483 19.88 1.41 29.50
C THR A 483 18.53 0.94 28.99
N TRP A 484 18.54 -0.13 28.20
CA TRP A 484 17.33 -0.69 27.60
C TRP A 484 16.83 -1.94 28.31
N HIS A 485 15.52 -1.99 28.52
CA HIS A 485 14.82 -3.11 29.11
C HIS A 485 13.83 -3.70 28.11
N THR A 486 13.98 -4.98 27.78
CA THR A 486 13.01 -5.70 26.94
C THR A 486 11.73 -5.95 27.74
N VAL A 487 10.58 -5.61 27.16
CA VAL A 487 9.28 -6.02 27.69
C VAL A 487 9.18 -7.55 27.58
N PRO A 488 8.79 -8.29 28.63
CA PRO A 488 8.85 -9.76 28.65
C PRO A 488 7.72 -10.42 27.84
N VAL A 489 7.46 -9.94 26.63
CA VAL A 489 6.44 -10.40 25.69
C VAL A 489 7.07 -10.50 24.31
N THR A 490 6.83 -11.62 23.64
CA THR A 490 7.21 -11.80 22.23
C THR A 490 5.95 -11.87 21.41
N TYR A 491 5.85 -11.04 20.38
CA TYR A 491 4.73 -11.02 19.46
C TYR A 491 5.10 -11.71 18.15
N GLU A 492 4.09 -12.18 17.45
CA GLU A 492 4.21 -12.86 16.17
C GLU A 492 4.06 -11.84 15.04
N ALA A 493 5.17 -11.51 14.37
CA ALA A 493 5.20 -10.55 13.27
C ALA A 493 4.33 -11.00 12.08
N TRP A 494 4.30 -12.32 11.83
CA TRP A 494 3.54 -12.92 10.73
C TRP A 494 2.01 -12.72 10.88
N LYS A 495 1.50 -12.38 12.06
CA LYS A 495 0.09 -12.03 12.27
C LYS A 495 -0.30 -10.65 11.71
N LEU A 496 0.65 -9.76 11.55
CA LEU A 496 0.44 -8.47 10.90
C LEU A 496 0.63 -8.60 9.39
N SER A 497 -0.13 -9.49 8.75
CA SER A 497 0.02 -9.80 7.31
C SER A 497 -1.32 -9.99 6.59
N ASP A 498 -1.29 -9.74 5.28
CA ASP A 498 -2.40 -9.98 4.36
C ASP A 498 -2.96 -11.41 4.47
N ASP A 499 -2.08 -12.38 4.72
CA ASP A 499 -2.41 -13.81 4.76
C ASP A 499 -3.02 -14.27 6.10
N TYR A 500 -2.91 -13.45 7.14
CA TYR A 500 -3.40 -13.79 8.47
C TYR A 500 -4.74 -13.12 8.81
N ILE A 501 -4.91 -11.85 8.44
CA ILE A 501 -6.10 -11.10 8.85
C ILE A 501 -7.37 -11.70 8.24
N GLY A 502 -8.50 -11.56 8.94
CA GLY A 502 -9.79 -12.06 8.49
C GLY A 502 -10.55 -11.10 7.57
N GLY A 503 -11.53 -11.62 6.84
CA GLY A 503 -12.43 -10.85 5.98
C GLY A 503 -11.93 -10.73 4.53
N ARG A 504 -12.63 -9.94 3.71
CA ARG A 504 -12.31 -9.75 2.28
C ARG A 504 -11.42 -8.53 1.98
N GLY A 505 -10.97 -7.80 3.00
CA GLY A 505 -10.11 -6.64 2.89
C GLY A 505 -8.75 -6.89 3.51
N PHE A 506 -7.80 -7.38 2.70
CA PHE A 506 -6.47 -7.84 3.13
C PHE A 506 -5.37 -7.26 2.25
N PHE A 507 -5.38 -5.94 2.04
CA PHE A 507 -4.69 -5.37 0.88
C PHE A 507 -3.53 -4.43 1.20
N THR A 508 -3.23 -4.22 2.48
CA THR A 508 -2.22 -3.27 2.96
C THR A 508 -0.88 -3.94 3.24
N GLY A 509 -0.54 -4.10 4.52
CA GLY A 509 0.76 -4.50 5.05
C GLY A 509 0.98 -3.89 6.44
N ALA A 510 2.00 -4.37 7.16
CA ALA A 510 2.31 -3.88 8.50
C ALA A 510 2.95 -2.48 8.47
N PHE A 511 2.60 -1.69 9.49
CA PHE A 511 3.14 -0.37 9.78
C PHE A 511 3.70 -0.34 11.20
N VAL A 512 4.66 0.56 11.42
CA VAL A 512 5.11 0.97 12.75
C VAL A 512 4.85 2.47 12.90
N GLY A 513 4.30 2.89 14.02
CA GLY A 513 3.86 4.27 14.19
C GLY A 513 3.77 4.76 15.61
N LEU A 514 3.53 6.05 15.71
CA LEU A 514 3.33 6.80 16.95
C LEU A 514 1.83 7.05 17.10
N HIS A 515 1.32 6.87 18.33
CA HIS A 515 -0.09 7.04 18.62
C HIS A 515 -0.31 7.79 19.93
N CYS A 516 -1.39 8.57 20.00
CA CYS A 516 -1.90 9.19 21.22
C CYS A 516 -3.43 9.09 21.24
N GLU A 517 -3.99 8.57 22.32
CA GLU A 517 -5.42 8.46 22.56
C GLU A 517 -5.82 9.19 23.84
N ASP A 518 -7.01 9.79 23.80
CA ASP A 518 -7.69 10.39 24.94
C ASP A 518 -9.20 10.13 24.82
N ILE A 519 -9.65 9.05 25.46
CA ILE A 519 -11.05 8.64 25.41
C ILE A 519 -11.93 9.51 26.33
N SER A 520 -11.35 10.24 27.29
CA SER A 520 -12.13 11.17 28.13
C SER A 520 -12.44 12.46 27.37
N GLY A 521 -11.56 12.86 26.45
CA GLY A 521 -11.66 14.11 25.70
C GLY A 521 -11.17 15.32 26.49
N ASP A 522 -10.32 15.11 27.50
CA ASP A 522 -9.77 16.18 28.34
C ASP A 522 -8.63 16.96 27.66
N GLY A 523 -8.18 16.50 26.48
CA GLY A 523 -7.23 17.22 25.63
C GLY A 523 -5.77 16.91 25.97
N CYS A 524 -5.46 15.66 26.30
CA CYS A 524 -4.07 15.22 26.48
C CYS A 524 -3.26 15.34 25.17
N HIS A 525 -1.94 15.39 25.29
CA HIS A 525 -1.05 15.33 24.14
C HIS A 525 0.26 14.65 24.50
N ALA A 526 0.89 14.02 23.51
CA ALA A 526 2.24 13.46 23.61
C ALA A 526 3.19 14.18 22.65
N ASP A 527 4.38 14.51 23.14
CA ASP A 527 5.45 15.13 22.35
C ASP A 527 6.52 14.08 22.04
N PHE A 528 6.73 13.81 20.75
CA PHE A 528 7.75 12.88 20.25
C PHE A 528 8.94 13.68 19.69
N ASP A 529 10.14 13.44 20.22
CA ASP A 529 11.38 14.15 19.88
C ASP A 529 11.95 13.71 18.53
N TYR A 530 11.83 12.41 18.24
CA TYR A 530 12.27 11.83 16.97
C TYR A 530 11.53 10.53 16.69
N PHE A 531 11.61 10.07 15.45
CA PHE A 531 11.25 8.71 15.07
C PHE A 531 12.32 8.14 14.15
N THR A 532 12.78 6.92 14.42
CA THR A 532 13.80 6.24 13.62
C THR A 532 13.29 4.90 13.09
N TYR A 533 13.89 4.48 11.98
CA TYR A 533 13.70 3.19 11.36
C TYR A 533 15.04 2.74 10.76
N GLU A 534 15.61 1.69 11.31
CA GLU A 534 16.91 1.14 10.95
C GLU A 534 16.75 -0.33 10.54
N PRO A 535 16.97 -0.70 9.27
CA PRO A 535 17.09 -2.09 8.86
C PRO A 535 18.26 -2.76 9.59
N VAL A 536 18.09 -4.01 10.06
CA VAL A 536 19.09 -4.75 10.85
C VAL A 536 19.60 -5.98 10.12
#